data_AF-A0A353H0B6-F1
#
_entry.id   AF-A0A353H0B6-F1
#
_cell.length_a   1.000
_cell.length_b   1.000
_cell.length_c   1.000
_cell.angle_alpha   90.00
_cell.angle_beta   90.00
_cell.angle_gamma   90.00
#
_symmetry.space_group_name_H-M   'P 1'
#
loop_
_entity.id
_entity.type
_entity.pdbx_description
1 polymer ?
#
loop_
_entity_poly.entity_id
_entity_poly.type
_entity_poly.pdbx_seq_one_letter_code
_entity_poly.pdbx_strand_id
1 'polypeptide(L)'
;MTKRLTKTQKTALIAWISEGITPGEINTRARAFKKPFDVSRETVNYYRKQCQVDVKEIIKREHKTAMETGLALKAMRISKLKRLARRLEKDLLTAEDKLWIAGKYGKSFNAGEVDQYRGILDDIAKELGERSARVDVTTSGPIEVRFIKSE
;
A
#
# COMPACT_ATOMS: atom_id res chain seq x y z
N MET A 1 22.89 43.41 -0.72
CA MET A 1 23.53 42.17 -1.23
C MET A 1 23.13 40.99 -0.36
N THR A 2 22.20 40.15 -0.80
CA THR A 2 21.85 38.90 -0.10
C THR A 2 23.01 37.90 -0.27
N LYS A 3 23.79 37.70 0.80
CA LYS A 3 24.84 36.68 0.84
C LYS A 3 24.22 35.32 0.52
N ARG A 4 24.68 34.65 -0.54
CA ARG A 4 24.27 33.28 -0.86
C ARG A 4 24.66 32.35 0.29
N LEU A 5 23.70 31.58 0.78
CA LEU A 5 23.93 30.53 1.79
C LEU A 5 24.91 29.48 1.25
N THR A 6 25.87 29.09 2.08
CA THR A 6 26.80 27.99 1.77
C THR A 6 26.07 26.64 1.81
N LYS A 7 26.67 25.59 1.22
CA LYS A 7 26.05 24.25 1.17
C LYS A 7 25.70 23.70 2.56
N THR A 8 26.57 23.94 3.55
CA THR A 8 26.35 23.51 4.94
C THR A 8 25.20 24.28 5.60
N GLN A 9 25.10 25.59 5.38
CA GLN A 9 24.01 26.42 5.89
C GLN A 9 22.66 26.05 5.27
N LYS A 10 22.64 25.76 3.95
CA LYS A 10 21.43 25.27 3.27
C LYS A 10 20.94 23.94 3.82
N THR A 11 21.87 23.02 4.08
CA THR A 11 21.54 21.69 4.62
C THR A 11 20.95 21.81 6.03
N ALA A 12 21.55 22.63 6.89
CA ALA A 12 21.01 22.92 8.22
C ALA A 12 19.63 23.59 8.16
N LEU A 13 19.44 24.56 7.26
CA LEU A 13 18.16 25.23 7.07
C LEU A 13 17.05 24.27 6.63
N ILE A 14 17.34 23.36 5.69
CA ILE A 14 16.38 22.35 5.23
C ILE A 14 16.02 21.39 6.37
N ALA A 15 17.00 20.95 7.16
CA ALA A 15 16.77 20.09 8.33
C ALA A 15 15.82 20.76 9.35
N TRP A 16 16.09 22.01 9.69
CA TRP A 16 15.21 22.79 10.58
C TRP A 16 13.82 23.00 9.99
N ILE A 17 13.71 23.25 8.69
CA ILE A 17 12.41 23.35 8.03
C ILE A 17 11.64 22.02 8.11
N SER A 18 12.32 20.88 7.97
CA SER A 18 11.71 19.56 8.10
C SER A 18 11.28 19.24 9.54
N GLU A 19 11.93 19.81 10.56
CA GLU A 19 11.51 19.72 11.96
C GLU A 19 10.23 20.55 12.25
N GLY A 20 9.79 21.40 11.31
CA GLY A 20 8.58 22.21 11.46
C GLY A 20 8.75 23.45 12.36
N ILE A 21 9.98 23.77 12.77
CA ILE A 21 10.24 24.92 13.66
C ILE A 21 9.90 26.26 13.00
N THR A 22 9.57 27.26 13.83
CA THR A 22 9.12 28.58 13.38
C THR A 22 10.27 29.41 12.79
N PRO A 23 9.98 30.42 11.94
CA PRO A 23 11.02 31.25 11.35
C PRO A 23 11.88 32.00 12.38
N GLY A 24 11.30 32.36 13.53
CA GLY A 24 12.04 32.98 14.64
C GLY A 24 13.08 32.03 15.25
N GLU A 25 12.69 30.78 15.51
CA GLU A 25 13.59 29.75 16.03
C GLU A 25 14.68 29.38 15.03
N ILE A 26 14.35 29.34 13.74
CA ILE A 26 15.33 29.15 12.65
C ILE A 26 16.40 30.23 12.72
N ASN A 27 16.02 31.50 12.89
CA ASN A 27 17.01 32.58 12.99
C ASN A 27 17.81 32.54 14.29
N THR A 28 17.22 32.11 15.40
CA THR A 28 17.96 31.86 16.66
C THR A 28 19.03 30.78 16.45
N ARG A 29 18.67 29.65 15.81
CA ARG A 29 19.63 28.58 15.49
C ARG A 29 20.66 28.98 14.45
N ALA A 30 20.28 29.80 13.46
CA ALA A 30 21.17 30.29 12.43
C ALA A 30 22.25 31.24 13.00
N ARG A 31 21.92 32.01 14.04
CA ARG A 31 22.88 32.87 14.78
C ARG A 31 23.84 32.05 15.64
N ALA A 32 23.37 30.95 16.23
CA ALA A 32 24.19 30.03 17.02
C ALA A 32 25.03 29.04 16.18
N PHE A 33 24.88 29.05 14.85
CA PHE A 33 25.59 28.13 13.96
C PHE A 33 27.08 28.48 13.83
N LYS A 34 27.94 27.48 13.60
CA LYS A 34 29.42 27.66 13.46
C LYS A 34 29.81 28.81 12.52
N LYS A 35 29.02 29.04 11.47
CA LYS A 35 29.11 30.23 10.61
C LYS A 35 27.76 30.94 10.65
N PRO A 36 27.60 31.96 11.50
CA PRO A 36 26.33 32.64 11.70
C PRO A 36 25.78 33.19 10.38
N PHE A 37 24.47 33.06 10.21
CA PHE A 37 23.76 33.61 9.07
C PHE A 37 22.36 34.05 9.49
N ASP A 38 21.77 34.90 8.67
CA ASP A 38 20.40 35.37 8.85
C ASP A 38 19.55 34.90 7.67
N VAL A 39 18.32 34.49 7.96
CA VAL A 39 17.41 33.95 6.97
C VAL A 39 16.16 34.80 6.95
N SER A 40 15.85 35.35 5.78
CA SER A 40 14.61 36.10 5.60
C SER A 40 13.40 35.14 5.65
N ARG A 41 12.25 35.66 6.07
CA ARG A 41 11.02 34.88 6.15
C ARG A 41 10.60 34.34 4.77
N GLU A 42 10.85 35.11 3.71
CA GLU A 42 10.59 34.72 2.32
C GLU A 42 11.45 33.51 1.92
N THR A 43 12.71 33.51 2.34
CA THR A 43 13.65 32.40 2.08
C THR A 43 13.19 31.13 2.81
N VAL A 44 12.78 31.24 4.07
CA VAL A 44 12.20 30.10 4.83
C VAL A 44 10.94 29.57 4.15
N ASN A 45 10.05 30.45 3.72
CA ASN A 45 8.80 30.06 3.06
C ASN A 45 9.05 29.40 1.70
N TYR A 46 10.03 29.89 0.92
CA TYR A 46 10.43 29.27 -0.34
C TYR A 46 10.87 27.81 -0.13
N TYR A 47 11.79 27.58 0.82
CA TYR A 47 12.27 26.23 1.11
C TYR A 47 11.18 25.34 1.73
N ARG A 48 10.29 25.88 2.57
CA ARG A 48 9.11 25.14 3.07
C ARG A 48 8.22 24.66 1.93
N LYS A 49 7.92 25.54 0.97
CA LYS A 49 7.12 25.19 -0.20
C LYS A 49 7.82 24.11 -1.03
N GLN A 50 9.13 24.24 -1.23
CA GLN A 50 9.92 23.27 -1.97
C GLN A 50 9.94 21.90 -1.25
N CYS A 51 10.22 21.86 0.05
CA CYS A 51 10.17 20.63 0.84
C CYS A 51 8.77 19.98 0.84
N GLN A 52 7.69 20.77 0.86
CA GLN A 52 6.33 20.23 0.73
C GLN A 52 6.07 19.59 -0.64
N VAL A 53 6.62 20.16 -1.71
CA VAL A 53 6.55 19.55 -3.05
C VAL A 53 7.32 18.24 -3.06
N ASP A 54 8.54 18.23 -2.52
CA ASP A 54 9.38 17.02 -2.44
C ASP A 54 8.70 15.90 -1.63
N VAL A 55 8.10 16.22 -0.47
CA VAL A 55 7.34 15.25 0.34
C VAL A 55 6.16 14.68 -0.42
N LYS A 56 5.39 15.52 -1.13
CA LYS A 56 4.26 15.03 -1.96
C LYS A 56 4.73 14.12 -3.08
N GLU A 57 5.87 14.40 -3.70
CA GLU A 57 6.43 13.54 -4.74
C GLU A 57 6.93 12.20 -4.19
N ILE A 58 7.56 12.20 -3.01
CA ILE A 58 7.97 10.96 -2.31
C ILE A 58 6.74 10.11 -2.02
N ILE A 59 5.70 10.68 -1.40
CA ILE A 59 4.45 9.98 -1.09
C ILE A 59 3.82 9.40 -2.37
N LYS A 60 3.75 10.17 -3.46
CA LYS A 60 3.24 9.67 -4.74
C LYS A 60 4.05 8.50 -5.30
N ARG A 61 5.38 8.57 -5.20
CA ARG A 61 6.28 7.51 -5.65
C ARG A 61 6.09 6.24 -4.82
N GLU A 62 6.05 6.37 -3.50
CA GLU A 62 5.79 5.26 -2.59
C GLU A 62 4.43 4.62 -2.85
N HIS A 63 3.38 5.42 -3.05
CA HIS A 63 2.06 4.92 -3.45
C HIS A 63 2.10 4.15 -4.76
N LYS A 64 2.81 4.67 -5.78
CA LYS A 64 2.98 3.99 -7.07
C LYS A 64 3.71 2.66 -6.89
N THR A 65 4.81 2.64 -6.15
CA THR A 65 5.57 1.41 -5.86
C THR A 65 4.73 0.40 -5.06
N ALA A 66 3.97 0.85 -4.05
CA ALA A 66 3.06 0.01 -3.28
C ALA A 66 1.95 -0.59 -4.16
N MET A 67 1.41 0.20 -5.09
CA MET A 67 0.41 -0.25 -6.05
C MET A 67 0.99 -1.28 -7.02
N GLU A 68 2.16 -1.00 -7.61
CA GLU A 68 2.85 -1.90 -8.53
C GLU A 68 3.23 -3.22 -7.85
N THR A 69 3.78 -3.16 -6.63
CA THR A 69 4.10 -4.36 -5.85
C THR A 69 2.84 -5.13 -5.47
N GLY A 70 1.77 -4.46 -5.04
CA GLY A 70 0.48 -5.08 -4.76
C GLY A 70 -0.10 -5.79 -5.98
N LEU A 71 -0.07 -5.14 -7.15
CA LEU A 71 -0.50 -5.72 -8.43
C LEU A 71 0.39 -6.89 -8.85
N ALA A 72 1.71 -6.79 -8.68
CA ALA A 72 2.65 -7.86 -8.98
C ALA A 72 2.43 -9.09 -8.07
N LEU A 73 2.22 -8.87 -6.77
CA LEU A 73 1.90 -9.93 -5.82
C LEU A 73 0.57 -10.61 -6.17
N LYS A 74 -0.45 -9.82 -6.52
CA LYS A 74 -1.75 -10.32 -7.00
C LYS A 74 -1.59 -11.18 -8.26
N ALA A 75 -0.86 -10.70 -9.26
CA ALA A 75 -0.57 -11.45 -10.48
C ALA A 75 0.18 -12.76 -10.20
N MET A 76 1.16 -12.75 -9.28
CA MET A 76 1.89 -13.94 -8.87
C MET A 76 0.97 -14.96 -8.17
N ARG A 77 0.07 -14.52 -7.28
CA ARG A 77 -0.91 -15.43 -6.62
C ARG A 77 -1.83 -16.09 -7.64
N ILE A 78 -2.41 -15.31 -8.56
CA ILE A 78 -3.26 -15.82 -9.64
C ILE A 78 -2.49 -16.84 -10.50
N SER A 79 -1.24 -16.56 -10.85
CA SER A 79 -0.39 -17.48 -11.63
C SER A 79 -0.17 -18.81 -10.90
N LYS A 80 0.14 -18.77 -9.60
CA LYS A 80 0.30 -19.96 -8.77
C LYS A 80 -1.00 -20.78 -8.68
N LEU A 81 -2.14 -20.12 -8.44
CA LEU A 81 -3.45 -20.77 -8.39
C LEU A 81 -3.80 -21.44 -9.72
N LYS A 82 -3.61 -20.75 -10.85
CA LYS A 82 -3.81 -21.33 -12.20
C LYS A 82 -2.92 -22.55 -12.44
N ARG A 83 -1.67 -22.53 -11.96
CA ARG A 83 -0.76 -23.69 -12.06
C ARG A 83 -1.25 -24.87 -11.24
N LEU A 84 -1.77 -24.64 -10.04
CA LEU A 84 -2.36 -25.68 -9.20
C LEU A 84 -3.65 -26.24 -9.82
N ALA A 85 -4.54 -25.36 -10.28
CA ALA A 85 -5.77 -25.74 -10.97
C ALA A 85 -5.49 -26.67 -12.16
N ARG A 86 -4.53 -26.32 -13.03
CA ARG A 86 -4.13 -27.17 -14.17
C ARG A 86 -3.59 -28.54 -13.75
N ARG A 87 -2.87 -28.62 -12.62
CA ARG A 87 -2.34 -29.90 -12.13
C ARG A 87 -3.46 -30.80 -11.61
N LEU A 88 -4.38 -30.25 -10.84
CA LEU A 88 -5.56 -30.97 -10.36
C LEU A 88 -6.50 -31.37 -11.49
N GLU A 89 -6.74 -30.47 -12.45
CA GLU A 89 -7.51 -30.77 -13.65
C GLU A 89 -6.89 -31.93 -14.42
N LYS A 90 -5.56 -31.94 -14.59
CA LYS A 90 -4.86 -33.05 -15.22
C LYS A 90 -5.01 -34.35 -14.42
N ASP A 91 -4.84 -34.32 -13.11
CA ASP A 91 -4.97 -35.52 -12.27
C ASP A 91 -6.41 -36.07 -12.31
N LEU A 92 -7.42 -35.19 -12.21
CA LEU A 92 -8.83 -35.55 -12.36
C LEU A 92 -9.16 -36.15 -13.74
N LEU A 93 -8.63 -35.60 -14.83
CA LEU A 93 -8.97 -36.01 -16.20
C LEU A 93 -8.11 -37.15 -16.77
N THR A 94 -6.86 -37.30 -16.30
CA THR A 94 -5.89 -38.25 -16.86
C THR A 94 -5.70 -39.48 -15.98
N ALA A 95 -6.13 -39.43 -14.72
CA ALA A 95 -6.17 -40.64 -13.91
C ALA A 95 -7.26 -41.56 -14.49
N GLU A 96 -6.84 -42.63 -15.15
CA GLU A 96 -7.66 -43.72 -15.71
C GLU A 96 -8.65 -44.34 -14.69
N ASP A 97 -8.54 -43.94 -13.42
CA ASP A 97 -9.17 -44.54 -12.24
C ASP A 97 -10.12 -43.61 -11.46
N LYS A 98 -10.34 -42.35 -11.87
CA LYS A 98 -10.99 -41.33 -10.99
C LYS A 98 -12.26 -40.66 -11.52
N LEU A 99 -12.64 -40.85 -12.79
CA LEU A 99 -13.84 -40.24 -13.37
C LEU A 99 -14.98 -41.25 -13.49
N TRP A 100 -16.15 -40.95 -12.91
CA TRP A 100 -17.35 -41.77 -13.08
C TRP A 100 -17.76 -41.86 -14.55
N ILE A 101 -17.70 -43.06 -15.12
CA ILE A 101 -18.53 -43.45 -16.25
C ILE A 101 -19.75 -44.17 -15.66
N ALA A 102 -20.94 -43.68 -15.96
CA ALA A 102 -22.19 -44.18 -15.41
C ALA A 102 -22.34 -45.70 -15.62
N GLY A 103 -22.32 -46.46 -14.52
CA GLY A 103 -23.06 -47.71 -14.40
C GLY A 103 -22.32 -49.03 -14.30
N LYS A 104 -20.99 -49.13 -14.51
CA LYS A 104 -20.28 -50.42 -14.30
C LYS A 104 -18.84 -50.23 -13.81
N TYR A 105 -18.60 -50.73 -12.59
CA TYR A 105 -17.33 -51.08 -11.94
C TYR A 105 -16.05 -50.41 -12.45
N GLY A 106 -15.48 -49.50 -11.65
CA GLY A 106 -14.09 -49.06 -11.82
C GLY A 106 -13.72 -47.83 -11.01
N LYS A 107 -13.22 -48.04 -9.79
CA LYS A 107 -12.43 -47.14 -8.92
C LYS A 107 -13.06 -45.79 -8.50
N SER A 108 -12.77 -45.43 -7.26
CA SER A 108 -13.52 -44.46 -6.44
C SER A 108 -13.44 -43.01 -6.95
N PHE A 109 -14.59 -42.33 -6.99
CA PHE A 109 -14.67 -40.88 -7.21
C PHE A 109 -13.86 -40.12 -6.15
N ASN A 110 -12.89 -39.33 -6.59
CA ASN A 110 -12.13 -38.49 -5.66
C ASN A 110 -12.87 -37.17 -5.38
N ALA A 111 -13.95 -37.25 -4.61
CA ALA A 111 -14.76 -36.08 -4.21
C ALA A 111 -13.90 -34.96 -3.59
N GLY A 112 -12.91 -35.33 -2.77
CA GLY A 112 -12.03 -34.37 -2.12
C GLY A 112 -11.17 -33.57 -3.11
N GLU A 113 -10.71 -34.20 -4.19
CA GLU A 113 -9.92 -33.54 -5.22
C GLU A 113 -10.77 -32.60 -6.09
N VAL A 114 -12.03 -32.98 -6.36
CA VAL A 114 -13.01 -32.11 -7.03
C VAL A 114 -13.34 -30.89 -6.17
N ASP A 115 -13.54 -31.08 -4.86
CA ASP A 115 -13.80 -29.98 -3.93
C ASP A 115 -12.61 -29.03 -3.82
N GLN A 116 -11.37 -29.57 -3.80
CA GLN A 116 -10.14 -28.77 -3.84
C GLN A 116 -10.01 -27.98 -5.14
N TYR A 117 -10.33 -28.60 -6.28
CA TYR A 117 -10.32 -27.92 -7.57
C TYR A 117 -11.33 -26.76 -7.61
N ARG A 118 -12.56 -26.99 -7.14
CA ARG A 118 -13.59 -25.94 -7.01
C ARG A 118 -13.15 -24.83 -6.07
N GLY A 119 -12.53 -25.16 -4.94
CA GLY A 119 -11.99 -24.18 -4.00
C GLY A 119 -10.93 -23.28 -4.65
N ILE A 120 -10.01 -23.85 -5.44
CA ILE A 120 -8.99 -23.07 -6.15
C ILE A 120 -9.62 -22.16 -7.21
N LEU A 121 -10.65 -22.63 -7.94
CA LEU A 121 -11.38 -21.79 -8.88
C LEU A 121 -12.09 -20.63 -8.18
N ASP A 122 -12.68 -20.88 -7.01
CA ASP A 122 -13.31 -19.85 -6.18
C ASP A 122 -12.29 -18.81 -5.70
N ASP A 123 -11.10 -19.23 -5.30
CA ASP A 123 -10.03 -18.34 -4.88
C ASP A 123 -9.45 -17.52 -6.05
N ILE A 124 -9.37 -18.09 -7.25
CA ILE A 124 -9.04 -17.34 -8.47
C ILE A 124 -10.09 -16.25 -8.74
N ALA A 125 -11.38 -16.59 -8.64
CA ALA A 125 -12.47 -15.65 -8.87
C ALA A 125 -12.49 -14.50 -7.84
N LYS A 126 -12.19 -14.81 -6.56
CA LYS A 126 -12.02 -13.80 -5.50
C LYS A 126 -10.84 -12.87 -5.80
N GLU A 127 -9.69 -13.41 -6.19
CA GLU A 127 -8.53 -12.60 -6.56
C GLU A 127 -8.84 -11.73 -7.79
N LEU A 128 -9.54 -12.23 -8.80
CA LEU A 128 -9.95 -11.44 -9.96
C LEU A 128 -11.01 -10.37 -9.65
N GLY A 129 -11.67 -10.45 -8.49
CA GLY A 129 -12.77 -9.55 -8.12
C GLY A 129 -14.10 -9.91 -8.77
N GLU A 130 -14.19 -11.07 -9.41
CA GLU A 130 -15.40 -11.59 -10.07
C GLU A 130 -16.41 -12.14 -9.05
N ARG A 131 -15.97 -12.34 -7.80
CA ARG A 131 -16.82 -12.77 -6.68
C ARG A 131 -16.62 -11.83 -5.49
N SER A 132 -17.60 -10.99 -5.21
CA SER A 132 -17.65 -10.17 -4.01
C SER A 132 -18.57 -10.84 -2.97
N ALA A 133 -18.03 -11.16 -1.80
CA ALA A 133 -18.87 -11.52 -0.66
C ALA A 133 -19.54 -10.23 -0.17
N ARG A 134 -20.87 -10.19 -0.16
CA ARG A 134 -21.59 -9.14 0.56
C ARG A 134 -21.34 -9.36 2.04
N VAL A 135 -20.52 -8.51 2.63
CA VAL A 135 -20.35 -8.45 4.08
C VAL A 135 -21.40 -7.46 4.59
N ASP A 136 -22.46 -7.98 5.20
CA ASP A 136 -23.41 -7.14 5.94
C ASP A 136 -22.74 -6.68 7.22
N VAL A 137 -22.24 -5.44 7.21
CA VAL A 137 -21.66 -4.81 8.40
C VAL A 137 -22.81 -4.33 9.29
N THR A 138 -23.20 -5.16 10.24
CA THR A 138 -24.07 -4.76 11.36
C THR A 138 -23.20 -4.17 12.46
N THR A 139 -22.91 -2.88 12.38
CA THR A 139 -22.18 -2.17 13.45
C THR A 139 -23.10 -1.97 14.65
N SER A 140 -23.04 -2.88 15.62
CA SER A 140 -23.62 -2.70 16.96
C SER A 140 -22.60 -2.00 17.85
N GLY A 141 -22.42 -0.70 17.67
CA GLY A 141 -21.53 0.13 18.50
C GLY A 141 -22.28 1.37 18.99
N PRO A 142 -22.15 1.77 20.27
CA PRO A 142 -22.77 2.98 20.76
C PRO A 142 -22.20 4.20 20.05
N ILE A 143 -23.08 5.03 19.48
CA ILE A 143 -22.70 6.31 18.87
C ILE A 143 -22.65 7.36 19.99
N GLU A 144 -21.45 7.75 20.41
CA GLU A 144 -21.28 8.90 21.32
C GLU A 144 -21.32 10.21 20.52
N VAL A 145 -22.41 10.96 20.67
CA VAL A 145 -22.54 12.32 20.10
C VAL A 145 -22.14 13.34 21.17
N ARG A 146 -21.05 14.09 20.95
CA ARG A 146 -20.67 15.23 21.78
C ARG A 146 -21.09 16.54 21.13
N PHE A 147 -22.00 17.27 21.78
CA PHE A 147 -22.34 18.63 21.38
C PHE A 147 -21.36 19.61 22.01
N ILE A 148 -20.62 20.34 21.19
CA ILE A 148 -19.77 21.45 21.63
C ILE A 148 -20.66 22.70 21.63
N LYS A 149 -20.91 23.28 22.81
CA LYS A 149 -21.51 24.61 22.90
C LYS A 149 -20.46 25.65 22.51
N SER A 150 -20.78 26.47 21.52
CA SER A 150 -20.06 27.71 21.23
C SER A 150 -20.54 28.79 22.20
N GLU A 151 -19.63 29.33 23.00
CA GLU A 151 -19.80 30.62 23.68
C GLU A 151 -19.51 31.78 22.72
#